data_AF-A0A6V7J2C1-F1
#
_entry.id   AF-A0A6V7J2C1-F1
#
_cell.length_a   1.000
_cell.length_b   1.000
_cell.length_c   1.000
_cell.angle_alpha   90.00
_cell.angle_beta   90.00
_cell.angle_gamma   90.00
#
_symmetry.space_group_name_H-M   'P 1'
#
loop_
_entity.id
_entity.type
_entity.pdbx_description
1 polymer ?
#
loop_
_entity_poly.entity_id
_entity_poly.type
_entity_poly.pdbx_seq_one_letter_code
_entity_poly.pdbx_strand_id
1 'polypeptide(L)'
;FEGDQLVAQSVIFFIAGLETSAVTIAFGMYELAKQPELQERVREEILDILKDGGLTYENVLKMKYLNKVINETLRLYPPAPILDRVASEDYK
;
A
#
# COMPACT_ATOMS: atom_id res chain seq x y z
N PHE A 1 -13.59 9.54 24.20
CA PHE A 1 -13.94 10.41 23.06
C PHE A 1 -14.92 11.44 23.58
N GLU A 2 -14.59 12.72 23.46
CA GLU A 2 -15.50 13.83 23.78
C GLU A 2 -16.03 14.44 22.48
N GLY A 3 -17.32 14.81 22.47
CA GLY A 3 -17.96 15.50 21.34
C GLY A 3 -17.80 14.79 19.98
N ASP A 4 -17.54 15.58 18.95
CA ASP A 4 -17.46 15.14 17.54
C ASP A 4 -16.18 14.37 17.19
N GLN A 5 -15.29 14.12 18.14
CA GLN A 5 -14.01 13.44 17.88
C GLN A 5 -14.18 12.06 17.28
N LEU A 6 -15.18 11.28 17.71
CA LEU A 6 -15.41 9.93 17.18
C LEU A 6 -15.75 9.98 15.68
N VAL A 7 -16.65 10.91 15.31
CA VAL A 7 -17.05 11.12 13.91
C VAL A 7 -15.86 11.61 13.08
N ALA A 8 -15.11 12.57 13.59
CA ALA A 8 -13.91 13.09 12.93
C ALA A 8 -12.87 11.99 12.67
N GLN A 9 -12.62 11.10 13.64
CA GLN A 9 -11.69 9.98 13.46
C GLN A 9 -12.18 8.98 12.41
N SER A 10 -13.48 8.67 12.36
CA SER A 10 -14.03 7.80 11.32
C SER A 10 -13.83 8.37 9.91
N VAL A 11 -14.02 9.68 9.73
CA VAL A 11 -13.78 10.36 8.45
C VAL A 11 -12.30 10.30 8.06
N ILE A 12 -11.39 10.52 9.02
CA ILE A 12 -9.95 10.44 8.78
C ILE A 12 -9.57 9.02 8.33
N PHE A 13 -10.03 7.97 9.01
CA PHE A 13 -9.71 6.59 8.62
C PHE A 13 -10.20 6.26 7.21
N PHE A 14 -11.40 6.74 6.85
CA PHE A 14 -11.95 6.53 5.52
C PHE A 14 -11.08 7.19 4.44
N ILE A 15 -10.81 8.49 4.58
CA ILE A 15 -10.05 9.24 3.56
C ILE A 15 -8.60 8.76 3.49
N ALA A 16 -7.92 8.67 4.64
CA ALA A 16 -6.51 8.30 4.70
C ALA A 16 -6.26 6.87 4.21
N GLY A 17 -7.19 5.94 4.45
CA GLY A 17 -7.08 4.55 3.99
C GLY A 17 -7.45 4.37 2.52
N LEU A 18 -8.45 5.11 2.02
CA LEU A 18 -8.97 4.95 0.67
C LEU A 18 -8.03 5.55 -0.38
N GLU A 19 -7.78 6.87 -0.30
CA GLU A 19 -7.07 7.60 -1.37
C GLU A 19 -5.63 7.11 -1.52
N THR A 20 -4.91 6.92 -0.41
CA THR A 20 -3.51 6.48 -0.45
C THR A 20 -3.35 5.08 -1.05
N SER A 21 -4.24 4.15 -0.68
CA SER A 21 -4.26 2.78 -1.21
C SER A 21 -4.66 2.77 -2.68
N ALA A 22 -5.70 3.52 -3.06
CA ALA A 22 -6.17 3.59 -4.44
C ALA A 22 -5.09 4.12 -5.39
N VAL A 23 -4.39 5.19 -5.01
CA VAL A 23 -3.26 5.74 -5.78
C VAL A 23 -2.14 4.72 -5.92
N THR A 24 -1.77 4.04 -4.83
CA THR A 24 -0.73 2.99 -4.86
C THR A 24 -1.10 1.86 -5.82
N ILE A 25 -2.35 1.37 -5.75
CA ILE A 25 -2.84 0.31 -6.64
C ILE A 25 -2.85 0.76 -8.09
N ALA A 26 -3.33 1.98 -8.37
CA ALA A 26 -3.40 2.53 -9.73
C ALA A 26 -2.01 2.62 -10.38
N PHE A 27 -1.03 3.21 -9.69
CA PHE A 27 0.34 3.30 -10.22
C PHE A 27 1.05 1.95 -10.28
N GLY A 28 0.79 1.05 -9.33
CA GLY A 28 1.33 -0.31 -9.37
C GLY A 28 0.85 -1.07 -10.60
N MET A 29 -0.46 -1.00 -10.90
CA MET A 29 -1.01 -1.58 -12.13
C MET A 29 -0.48 -0.91 -13.40
N TYR A 30 -0.30 0.41 -13.38
CA TYR A 30 0.27 1.16 -14.50
C TYR A 30 1.70 0.70 -14.84
N GLU A 31 2.58 0.55 -13.83
CA GLU A 31 3.94 0.06 -14.07
C GLU A 31 3.96 -1.41 -14.52
N LEU A 32 3.15 -2.27 -13.92
CA LEU A 32 3.03 -3.67 -14.35
C LEU A 32 2.55 -3.79 -15.81
N ALA A 33 1.57 -2.98 -16.22
CA ALA A 33 1.08 -2.96 -17.61
C ALA A 33 2.17 -2.55 -18.62
N LYS A 34 3.15 -1.75 -18.20
CA LYS A 34 4.33 -1.38 -19.01
C LYS A 34 5.43 -2.44 -18.98
N GLN A 35 5.37 -3.40 -18.06
CA GLN A 35 6.41 -4.37 -17.78
C GLN A 35 5.83 -5.81 -17.77
N PRO A 36 5.44 -6.37 -18.94
CA PRO A 36 4.72 -7.64 -19.02
C PRO A 36 5.45 -8.82 -18.35
N GLU A 37 6.77 -8.86 -18.42
CA GLU A 37 7.57 -9.91 -17.77
C GLU A 37 7.46 -9.88 -16.23
N LEU A 38 7.44 -8.68 -15.64
CA LEU A 38 7.28 -8.52 -14.19
C LEU A 38 5.83 -8.81 -13.77
N GLN A 39 4.87 -8.42 -14.61
CA GLN A 39 3.45 -8.74 -14.43
C GLN A 39 3.21 -10.25 -14.40
N GLU A 40 3.78 -11.01 -15.35
CA GLU A 40 3.61 -12.46 -15.34
C GLU A 40 4.26 -13.08 -14.12
N ARG A 41 5.48 -12.65 -13.77
CA ARG A 41 6.19 -13.16 -12.60
C ARG A 41 5.42 -12.95 -11.29
N VAL A 42 4.84 -11.77 -11.06
CA VAL A 42 4.05 -11.53 -9.83
C VAL A 42 2.75 -12.35 -9.86
N ARG A 43 2.14 -12.51 -11.03
CA ARG A 43 0.94 -13.32 -11.20
C ARG A 43 1.22 -14.81 -10.92
N GLU A 44 2.34 -15.34 -11.39
CA GLU A 44 2.78 -16.70 -11.10
C GLU A 44 2.99 -16.92 -9.60
N GLU A 45 3.66 -16.00 -8.89
CA GLU A 45 3.81 -16.08 -7.42
C GLU A 45 2.44 -16.13 -6.73
N ILE A 46 1.53 -15.23 -7.10
CA ILE A 46 0.19 -15.17 -6.51
C ILE A 46 -0.56 -16.48 -6.75
N LEU A 47 -0.60 -16.96 -7.99
CA LEU A 47 -1.31 -18.19 -8.34
C LEU A 47 -0.72 -19.42 -7.66
N ASP A 48 0.60 -19.49 -7.50
CA ASP A 48 1.24 -20.61 -6.81
C ASP A 48 0.88 -20.64 -5.33
N ILE A 49 0.96 -19.50 -4.65
CA ILE A 49 0.62 -19.38 -3.23
C ILE A 49 -0.86 -19.66 -2.98
N LEU A 50 -1.76 -19.20 -3.86
CA LEU A 50 -3.20 -19.42 -3.70
C LEU A 50 -3.62 -20.89 -3.82
N LYS A 51 -2.76 -21.78 -4.35
CA LYS A 51 -3.03 -23.23 -4.32
C LYS A 51 -3.06 -23.78 -2.89
N ASP A 52 -2.35 -23.15 -1.96
CA ASP A 52 -2.24 -23.55 -0.55
C ASP A 52 -3.43 -23.06 0.29
N GLY A 53 -4.65 -23.41 -0.10
CA GLY A 53 -5.86 -23.06 0.66
C GLY A 53 -6.48 -21.69 0.33
N GLY A 54 -6.11 -21.08 -0.80
CA GLY A 54 -6.75 -19.87 -1.31
C GLY A 54 -6.25 -18.57 -0.66
N LEU A 55 -7.10 -17.55 -0.69
CA LEU A 55 -6.78 -16.22 -0.16
C LEU A 55 -7.00 -16.20 1.36
N THR A 56 -5.94 -16.46 2.10
CA THR A 56 -5.89 -16.35 3.57
C THR A 56 -4.90 -15.27 3.99
N TYR A 57 -5.01 -14.80 5.24
CA TYR A 57 -4.08 -13.80 5.78
C TYR A 57 -2.64 -14.31 5.75
N GLU A 58 -2.44 -15.57 6.13
CA GLU A 58 -1.13 -16.24 6.15
C GLU A 58 -0.54 -16.36 4.74
N ASN A 59 -1.38 -16.62 3.73
CA ASN A 59 -0.92 -16.73 2.36
C ASN A 59 -0.54 -15.38 1.74
N VAL A 60 -1.27 -14.31 2.04
CA VAL A 60 -0.89 -12.96 1.59
C VAL A 60 0.51 -12.59 2.11
N LEU A 61 0.83 -12.94 3.36
CA LEU A 61 2.16 -12.69 3.94
C LEU A 61 3.30 -13.46 3.24
N LYS A 62 2.98 -14.55 2.51
CA LYS A 62 3.97 -15.31 1.73
C LYS A 62 4.29 -14.65 0.38
N MET A 63 3.50 -13.69 -0.11
CA MET A 63 3.65 -13.03 -1.42
C MET A 63 4.80 -12.00 -1.44
N LYS A 64 6.03 -12.50 -1.39
CA LYS A 64 7.24 -11.68 -1.23
C LYS A 64 7.52 -10.79 -2.43
N TYR A 65 7.30 -11.28 -3.64
CA TYR A 65 7.52 -10.54 -4.87
C TYR A 65 6.44 -9.47 -5.08
N LEU A 66 5.18 -9.78 -4.81
CA LEU A 66 4.13 -8.75 -4.77
C LEU A 66 4.47 -7.63 -3.79
N ASN A 67 4.97 -7.95 -2.59
CA ASN A 67 5.42 -6.93 -1.64
C ASN A 67 6.57 -6.08 -2.18
N LYS A 68 7.49 -6.65 -2.98
CA LYS A 68 8.53 -5.87 -3.67
C LYS A 68 7.94 -4.92 -4.71
N VAL A 69 6.94 -5.37 -5.49
CA VAL A 69 6.24 -4.52 -6.46
C VAL A 69 5.55 -3.34 -5.78
N ILE A 70 4.86 -3.58 -4.65
CA ILE A 70 4.23 -2.52 -3.86
C ILE A 70 5.27 -1.52 -3.34
N ASN A 71 6.37 -2.01 -2.77
CA ASN A 71 7.44 -1.15 -2.26
C ASN A 71 8.09 -0.31 -3.36
N GLU A 72 8.33 -0.89 -4.54
CA GLU A 72 8.89 -0.15 -5.67
C GLU A 72 7.91 0.89 -6.23
N THR A 73 6.62 0.57 -6.24
CA THR A 73 5.56 1.52 -6.57
C THR A 73 5.56 2.70 -5.60
N LEU A 74 5.62 2.44 -4.28
CA LEU A 74 5.69 3.47 -3.25
C LEU A 74 6.99 4.30 -3.33
N ARG A 75 8.10 3.70 -3.78
CA ARG A 75 9.37 4.41 -4.01
C ARG A 75 9.27 5.40 -5.17
N LEU A 76 8.56 5.02 -6.25
CA LEU A 76 8.39 5.85 -7.45
C LEU A 76 7.27 6.88 -7.31
N TYR A 77 6.14 6.47 -6.73
CA TYR A 77 4.90 7.23 -6.65
C TYR A 77 4.33 7.20 -5.22
N PRO A 78 5.03 7.78 -4.23
CA PRO A 78 4.53 7.85 -2.86
C PRO A 78 3.24 8.70 -2.80
N PRO A 79 2.10 8.17 -2.30
CA PRO A 79 0.86 8.94 -2.23
C PRO A 79 0.93 10.14 -1.27
N ALA A 80 1.81 10.07 -0.27
CA ALA A 80 2.10 11.13 0.69
C ALA A 80 3.62 11.38 0.73
N PRO A 81 4.17 12.15 -0.23
CA PRO A 81 5.63 12.33 -0.37
C PRO A 81 6.26 13.19 0.73
N ILE A 82 5.46 14.00 1.43
CA ILE A 82 5.92 14.96 2.43
C ILE A 82 5.31 14.57 3.77
N LEU A 83 6.16 14.48 4.79
CA LEU A 83 5.74 14.35 6.18
C LEU A 83 6.10 15.64 6.92
N ASP A 84 5.10 16.46 7.18
CA ASP A 84 5.30 17.72 7.88
C ASP A 84 5.77 17.50 9.32
N ARG A 85 6.80 18.24 9.72
CA ARG A 85 7.39 18.21 11.06
C ARG A 85 7.62 19.64 11.55
N VAL A 86 7.42 19.86 12.83
CA VAL A 86 7.76 21.09 13.53
C VAL A 86 8.61 20.72 14.74
N ALA A 87 9.72 21.42 14.95
CA ALA A 87 10.58 21.20 16.12
C ALA A 87 9.82 21.62 17.38
N SER A 88 9.77 20.73 18.38
CA SER A 88 9.15 21.04 19.67
C SER A 88 10.05 21.89 20.57
N GLU A 89 11.36 21.87 20.31
CA GLU A 89 12.39 22.59 21.05
C GLU A 89 13.54 22.95 20.10
N ASP A 90 14.35 23.94 20.46
CA ASP A 90 15.55 24.33 19.71
C ASP A 90 16.63 23.24 19.76
N TYR A 91 17.38 23.10 18.67
CA TYR A 91 18.53 22.19 18.61
C TYR A 91 19.66 22.69 19.53
N LYS A 92 20.20 21.80 20.37
CA LYS A 92 21.37 22.06 21.22
C LYS A 92 22.66 21.58 20.57
#